data_AF-A0A922WPI8-F1
#
_entry.id   AF-A0A922WPI8-F1
#
_cell.length_a   1.000
_cell.length_b   1.000
_cell.length_c   1.000
_cell.angle_alpha   90.00
_cell.angle_beta   90.00
_cell.angle_gamma   90.00
#
_symmetry.space_group_name_H-M   'P 1'
#
loop_
_entity.id
_entity.type
_entity.pdbx_description
1 polymer ?
#
loop_
_entity_poly.entity_id
_entity_poly.type
_entity_poly.pdbx_seq_one_letter_code
_entity_poly.pdbx_strand_id
1 'polypeptide(L)'
;AFFAPHADDPSPAQYLPQPNSMSLYVNDIIPVPATANEQAFRNLPPFLANDKQEGRRRWSLRFSTDEAFQTSMKNYYRLITEVDAACGRILDRLKAEGLADNTLVLFTTDNGYFHAEKGLADKWYPYEESIRVPLVIVDPRMDKSLAGTTNNAQTLNVDLAPTILRAAGAEPTQRMQGQDMSPLYLGTPTSRQAAAKSWRTDFFYEHSTIRDISFIPSSQALVTPEWKYLYWPDFQQEELFHLTIDPREEHDLAGDEKSLDTLRVLRERFAKRRDQAR
;
A
#
# COMPACT_ATOMS: atom_id res chain seq x y z
N ALA A 1 -22.09 -12.78 6.77
CA ALA A 1 -20.64 -12.73 7.05
C ALA A 1 -19.97 -11.98 5.90
N PHE A 2 -18.79 -11.39 6.11
CA PHE A 2 -17.92 -10.99 5.01
C PHE A 2 -16.62 -11.78 5.16
N PHE A 3 -15.96 -12.06 4.04
CA PHE A 3 -14.62 -12.65 4.01
C PHE A 3 -13.64 -11.53 3.68
N ALA A 4 -12.42 -11.61 4.21
CA ALA A 4 -11.37 -10.70 3.79
C ALA A 4 -11.18 -10.83 2.26
N PRO A 5 -10.89 -9.74 1.53
CA PRO A 5 -10.57 -9.77 0.11
C PRO A 5 -9.16 -10.33 -0.07
N HIS A 6 -8.99 -11.59 0.32
CA HIS A 6 -7.75 -12.33 0.36
C HIS A 6 -7.94 -13.64 -0.39
N ALA A 7 -6.87 -14.14 -1.00
CA ALA A 7 -6.91 -15.45 -1.60
C ALA A 7 -7.03 -16.54 -0.51
N ASP A 8 -7.91 -17.51 -0.72
CA ASP A 8 -7.96 -18.78 -0.02
C ASP A 8 -6.96 -19.73 -0.69
N ASP A 9 -5.74 -19.72 -0.16
CA ASP A 9 -4.58 -20.41 -0.75
C ASP A 9 -4.79 -21.91 -1.03
N PRO A 10 -5.43 -22.69 -0.14
CA PRO A 10 -5.82 -24.08 -0.42
C PRO A 10 -6.83 -24.26 -1.56
N SER A 11 -7.63 -23.24 -1.89
CA SER A 11 -8.71 -23.34 -2.86
C SER A 11 -8.22 -23.11 -4.29
N PRO A 12 -8.51 -24.00 -5.26
CA PRO A 12 -8.19 -23.76 -6.67
C PRO A 12 -8.83 -22.47 -7.22
N ALA A 13 -9.97 -22.06 -6.67
CA ALA A 13 -10.67 -20.85 -7.11
C ALA A 13 -9.99 -19.56 -6.64
N GLN A 14 -9.08 -19.65 -5.65
CA GLN A 14 -8.34 -18.57 -5.00
C GLN A 14 -9.22 -17.50 -4.33
N TYR A 15 -10.17 -16.88 -5.03
CA TYR A 15 -11.08 -15.88 -4.49
C TYR A 15 -12.50 -16.43 -4.43
N LEU A 16 -13.12 -16.40 -3.24
CA LEU A 16 -14.40 -17.04 -2.94
C LEU A 16 -15.49 -16.01 -2.55
N PRO A 17 -15.99 -15.22 -3.52
CA PRO A 17 -17.10 -14.31 -3.28
C PRO A 17 -18.39 -15.04 -2.91
N GLN A 18 -19.30 -14.35 -2.24
CA GLN A 18 -20.60 -14.88 -1.85
C GLN A 18 -21.50 -15.14 -3.07
N PRO A 19 -22.42 -16.12 -3.01
CA PRO A 19 -23.36 -16.39 -4.10
C PRO A 19 -24.13 -15.15 -4.59
N ASN A 20 -24.49 -14.24 -3.69
CA ASN A 20 -25.25 -13.04 -4.03
C ASN A 20 -24.45 -12.00 -4.85
N SER A 21 -23.12 -11.98 -4.73
CA SER A 21 -22.25 -11.04 -5.48
C SER A 21 -21.80 -11.61 -6.83
N MET A 22 -22.07 -12.90 -7.11
CA MET A 22 -21.66 -13.55 -8.37
C MET A 22 -22.27 -12.91 -9.62
N SER A 23 -23.40 -12.21 -9.49
CA SER A 23 -24.02 -11.46 -10.59
C SER A 23 -23.27 -10.17 -10.93
N LEU A 24 -22.43 -9.65 -10.02
CA LEU A 24 -21.64 -8.45 -10.25
C LEU A 24 -20.46 -8.74 -11.19
N TYR A 25 -20.08 -7.76 -11.99
CA TYR A 25 -18.91 -7.80 -12.89
C TYR A 25 -18.89 -8.90 -13.96
N VAL A 26 -20.00 -9.63 -14.17
CA VAL A 26 -20.06 -10.74 -15.13
C VAL A 26 -19.71 -10.27 -16.54
N ASN A 27 -20.29 -9.14 -16.95
CA ASN A 27 -20.13 -8.59 -18.30
C ASN A 27 -19.00 -7.56 -18.40
N ASP A 28 -18.35 -7.22 -17.28
CA ASP A 28 -17.23 -6.27 -17.29
C ASP A 28 -15.96 -6.94 -17.79
N ILE A 29 -15.09 -6.17 -18.43
CA ILE A 29 -13.72 -6.58 -18.76
C ILE A 29 -12.82 -5.79 -17.82
N ILE A 30 -12.14 -6.48 -16.90
CA ILE A 30 -11.26 -5.82 -15.95
C ILE A 30 -10.00 -5.37 -16.69
N PRO A 31 -9.58 -4.09 -16.57
CA PRO A 31 -8.36 -3.63 -17.22
C PRO A 31 -7.14 -4.38 -16.68
N VAL A 32 -6.31 -4.86 -17.61
CA VAL A 32 -5.01 -5.48 -17.28
C VAL A 32 -4.01 -4.36 -16.99
N PRO A 33 -3.27 -4.40 -15.86
CA PRO A 33 -2.26 -3.39 -15.57
C PRO A 33 -1.18 -3.31 -16.67
N ALA A 34 -0.67 -2.11 -16.93
CA ALA A 34 0.33 -1.91 -18.00
C ALA A 34 1.61 -2.74 -17.81
N THR A 35 2.01 -2.95 -16.55
CA THR A 35 3.19 -3.74 -16.17
C THR A 35 2.88 -5.23 -15.99
N ALA A 36 1.66 -5.69 -16.28
CA ALA A 36 1.31 -7.12 -16.23
C ALA A 36 1.75 -7.83 -17.52
N ASN A 37 3.05 -7.83 -17.77
CA ASN A 37 3.65 -8.43 -18.96
C ASN A 37 5.02 -9.05 -18.63
N GLU A 38 5.48 -9.96 -19.49
CA GLU A 38 6.73 -10.70 -19.25
C GLU A 38 7.96 -9.77 -19.27
N GLN A 39 7.96 -8.70 -20.06
CA GLN A 39 9.08 -7.75 -20.08
C GLN A 39 9.25 -7.06 -18.73
N ALA A 40 8.16 -6.59 -18.11
CA ALA A 40 8.19 -5.99 -16.78
C ALA A 40 8.69 -6.97 -15.72
N PHE A 41 8.29 -8.25 -15.79
CA PHE A 41 8.84 -9.29 -14.90
C PHE A 41 10.34 -9.50 -15.09
N ARG A 42 10.82 -9.52 -16.35
CA ARG A 42 12.24 -9.69 -16.67
C ARG A 42 13.10 -8.46 -16.35
N ASN A 43 12.48 -7.28 -16.22
CA ASN A 43 13.16 -6.06 -15.78
C ASN A 43 13.41 -6.03 -14.26
N LEU A 44 12.73 -6.87 -13.47
CA LEU A 44 13.02 -7.01 -12.05
C LEU A 44 14.44 -7.55 -11.82
N PRO A 45 15.04 -7.32 -10.64
CA PRO A 45 16.29 -7.96 -10.26
C PRO A 45 16.26 -9.47 -10.51
N PRO A 46 17.34 -10.10 -11.04
CA PRO A 46 17.32 -11.52 -11.40
C PRO A 46 16.93 -12.48 -10.26
N PHE A 47 17.22 -12.11 -9.01
CA PHE A 47 16.83 -12.89 -7.84
C PHE A 47 15.31 -12.82 -7.54
N LEU A 48 14.58 -11.82 -8.07
CA LEU A 48 13.12 -11.75 -8.08
C LEU A 48 12.51 -12.32 -9.37
N ALA A 49 13.15 -12.06 -10.51
CA ALA A 49 12.69 -12.43 -11.85
C ALA A 49 12.86 -13.95 -12.15
N ASN A 50 12.48 -14.81 -11.21
CA ASN A 50 12.52 -16.26 -11.36
C ASN A 50 11.23 -16.93 -10.86
N ASP A 51 10.91 -18.10 -11.43
CA ASP A 51 9.64 -18.79 -11.16
C ASP A 51 9.57 -19.50 -9.79
N LYS A 52 10.66 -19.48 -9.01
CA LYS A 52 10.69 -20.04 -7.65
C LYS A 52 10.22 -19.03 -6.60
N GLN A 53 10.33 -17.74 -6.89
CA GLN A 53 9.89 -16.67 -6.00
C GLN A 53 8.39 -16.73 -5.78
N GLU A 54 7.98 -16.51 -4.54
CA GLU A 54 6.58 -16.73 -4.15
C GLU A 54 5.62 -15.80 -4.92
N GLY A 55 5.98 -14.53 -5.12
CA GLY A 55 5.15 -13.61 -5.92
C GLY A 55 4.88 -14.12 -7.33
N ARG A 56 5.90 -14.67 -8.01
CA ARG A 56 5.76 -15.25 -9.36
C ARG A 56 4.99 -16.57 -9.34
N ARG A 57 5.21 -17.42 -8.35
CA ARG A 57 4.46 -18.66 -8.18
C ARG A 57 2.97 -18.39 -7.93
N ARG A 58 2.63 -17.34 -7.17
CA ARG A 58 1.25 -16.91 -6.94
C ARG A 58 0.63 -16.28 -8.17
N TRP A 59 1.41 -15.50 -8.91
CA TRP A 59 1.00 -14.96 -10.20
C TRP A 59 0.59 -16.07 -11.17
N SER A 60 1.37 -17.16 -11.26
CA SER A 60 1.08 -18.22 -12.21
C SER A 60 -0.25 -18.95 -11.93
N LEU A 61 -0.67 -18.97 -10.67
CA LEU A 61 -1.96 -19.54 -10.24
C LEU A 61 -3.14 -18.61 -10.53
N ARG A 62 -2.94 -17.29 -10.45
CA ARG A 62 -4.02 -16.30 -10.42
C ARG A 62 -4.19 -15.55 -11.74
N PHE A 63 -3.10 -15.33 -12.48
CA PHE A 63 -3.00 -14.31 -13.52
C PHE A 63 -2.24 -14.75 -14.79
N SER A 64 -1.91 -16.05 -14.94
CA SER A 64 -1.07 -16.54 -16.04
C SER A 64 -1.71 -16.51 -17.43
N THR A 65 -3.04 -16.40 -17.50
CA THR A 65 -3.80 -16.29 -18.75
C THR A 65 -4.83 -15.18 -18.62
N ASP A 66 -5.31 -14.66 -19.75
CA ASP A 66 -6.39 -13.67 -19.76
C ASP A 66 -7.64 -14.17 -19.01
N GLU A 67 -8.00 -15.45 -19.19
CA GLU A 67 -9.13 -16.06 -18.49
C GLU A 67 -8.89 -16.15 -16.97
N ALA A 68 -7.70 -16.57 -16.54
CA ALA A 68 -7.34 -16.64 -15.13
C ALA A 68 -7.35 -15.24 -14.50
N PHE A 69 -6.77 -14.25 -15.18
CA PHE A 69 -6.78 -12.86 -14.75
C PHE A 69 -8.19 -12.31 -14.61
N GLN A 70 -9.02 -12.44 -15.66
CA GLN A 70 -10.40 -11.94 -15.63
C GLN A 70 -11.23 -12.61 -14.53
N THR A 71 -11.07 -13.92 -14.35
CA THR A 71 -11.78 -14.66 -13.31
C THR A 71 -11.35 -14.20 -11.91
N SER A 72 -10.04 -14.14 -11.67
CA SER A 72 -9.47 -13.76 -10.38
C SER A 72 -9.81 -12.34 -10.01
N MET A 73 -9.68 -11.38 -10.94
CA MET A 73 -9.97 -9.97 -10.67
C MET A 73 -11.46 -9.68 -10.52
N LYS A 74 -12.34 -10.33 -11.27
CA LYS A 74 -13.80 -10.22 -11.04
C LYS A 74 -14.17 -10.70 -9.65
N ASN A 75 -13.62 -11.84 -9.22
CA ASN A 75 -13.88 -12.36 -7.88
C ASN A 75 -13.28 -11.48 -6.79
N TYR A 76 -12.08 -10.94 -6.99
CA TYR A 76 -11.47 -9.97 -6.08
C TYR A 76 -12.32 -8.71 -5.94
N TYR A 77 -12.84 -8.15 -7.04
CA TYR A 77 -13.72 -6.97 -7.00
C TYR A 77 -15.06 -7.27 -6.31
N ARG A 78 -15.64 -8.48 -6.50
CA ARG A 78 -16.82 -8.92 -5.74
C ARG A 78 -16.56 -8.92 -4.23
N LEU A 79 -15.40 -9.42 -3.80
CA LEU A 79 -15.00 -9.41 -2.39
C LEU A 79 -14.86 -7.96 -1.87
N ILE A 80 -14.32 -7.05 -2.67
CA ILE A 80 -14.27 -5.62 -2.32
C ILE A 80 -15.70 -5.05 -2.16
N THR A 81 -16.62 -5.33 -3.09
CA THR A 81 -18.02 -4.88 -2.95
C THR A 81 -18.69 -5.41 -1.68
N GLU A 82 -18.37 -6.65 -1.29
CA GLU A 82 -18.89 -7.24 -0.06
C GLU A 82 -18.36 -6.55 1.19
N VAL A 83 -17.08 -6.16 1.19
CA VAL A 83 -16.47 -5.34 2.26
C VAL A 83 -17.13 -3.97 2.31
N ASP A 84 -17.31 -3.30 1.17
CA ASP A 84 -17.98 -2.00 1.10
C ASP A 84 -19.41 -2.06 1.68
N ALA A 85 -20.19 -3.07 1.28
CA ALA A 85 -21.51 -3.30 1.84
C ALA A 85 -21.48 -3.57 3.36
N ALA A 86 -20.43 -4.22 3.88
CA ALA A 86 -20.24 -4.43 5.31
C ALA A 86 -19.91 -3.12 6.05
N CYS A 87 -19.03 -2.29 5.49
CA CYS A 87 -18.75 -0.95 5.99
C CYS A 87 -20.03 -0.11 6.03
N GLY A 88 -20.84 -0.13 4.96
CA GLY A 88 -22.14 0.55 4.91
C GLY A 88 -23.06 0.17 6.08
N ARG A 89 -23.20 -1.13 6.36
CA ARG A 89 -24.00 -1.61 7.51
C ARG A 89 -23.49 -1.11 8.86
N ILE A 90 -22.16 -1.03 9.04
CA ILE A 90 -21.56 -0.49 10.28
C ILE A 90 -21.89 1.00 10.41
N LEU A 91 -21.70 1.77 9.34
CA LEU A 91 -21.95 3.21 9.33
C LEU A 91 -23.44 3.53 9.55
N ASP A 92 -24.34 2.77 8.92
CA ASP A 92 -25.79 2.94 9.12
C ASP A 92 -26.20 2.60 10.55
N ARG A 93 -25.56 1.59 11.17
CA ARG A 93 -25.80 1.27 12.57
C ARG A 93 -25.34 2.39 13.50
N LEU A 94 -24.16 2.97 13.28
CA LEU A 94 -23.67 4.13 14.05
C LEU A 94 -24.65 5.31 13.97
N LYS A 95 -25.24 5.57 12.79
CA LYS A 95 -26.26 6.62 12.62
C LYS A 95 -27.55 6.29 13.36
N ALA A 96 -28.06 5.05 13.21
CA ALA A 96 -29.30 4.62 13.85
C ALA A 96 -29.23 4.67 15.39
N GLU A 97 -28.05 4.45 15.96
CA GLU A 97 -27.81 4.56 17.41
C GLU A 97 -27.45 5.98 17.87
N GLY A 98 -27.38 6.97 16.97
CA GLY A 98 -27.00 8.34 17.31
C GLY A 98 -25.52 8.49 17.71
N LEU A 99 -24.66 7.54 17.34
CA LEU A 99 -23.23 7.51 17.68
C LEU A 99 -22.35 8.14 16.59
N ALA A 100 -22.89 8.38 15.39
CA ALA A 100 -22.12 8.85 14.23
C ALA A 100 -21.35 10.15 14.51
N ASP A 101 -21.97 11.13 15.18
CA ASP A 101 -21.36 12.44 15.47
C ASP A 101 -20.30 12.39 16.59
N ASN A 102 -20.08 11.22 17.21
CA ASN A 102 -19.08 10.99 18.26
C ASN A 102 -18.15 9.81 17.93
N THR A 103 -18.04 9.43 16.66
CA THR A 103 -17.22 8.30 16.22
C THR A 103 -16.20 8.74 15.17
N LEU A 104 -14.91 8.58 15.45
CA LEU A 104 -13.86 8.64 14.43
C LEU A 104 -13.88 7.33 13.62
N VAL A 105 -14.03 7.43 12.30
CA VAL A 105 -13.92 6.30 11.38
C VAL A 105 -12.64 6.42 10.58
N LEU A 106 -11.83 5.36 10.62
CA LEU A 106 -10.62 5.18 9.82
C LEU A 106 -10.80 3.93 8.98
N PHE A 107 -10.69 4.04 7.65
CA PHE A 107 -10.68 2.90 6.73
C PHE A 107 -9.32 2.82 6.05
N THR A 108 -8.68 1.66 6.10
CA THR A 108 -7.34 1.40 5.53
C THR A 108 -7.10 -0.09 5.32
N THR A 109 -5.98 -0.46 4.71
CA THR A 109 -5.49 -1.84 4.60
C THR A 109 -4.11 -1.99 5.26
N ASP A 110 -3.71 -3.22 5.55
CA ASP A 110 -2.39 -3.55 6.13
C ASP A 110 -1.24 -3.37 5.12
N ASN A 111 -1.53 -3.66 3.85
CA ASN A 111 -0.63 -3.59 2.70
C ASN A 111 -1.45 -3.42 1.41
N GLY A 112 -0.75 -3.12 0.32
CA GLY A 112 -1.27 -3.19 -1.04
C GLY A 112 -1.30 -4.63 -1.57
N TYR A 113 -1.37 -4.77 -2.89
CA TYR A 113 -1.42 -6.05 -3.60
C TYR A 113 -0.99 -5.90 -5.07
N PHE A 114 -0.09 -6.77 -5.55
CA PHE A 114 0.18 -6.93 -6.98
C PHE A 114 -0.97 -7.72 -7.63
N HIS A 115 -1.72 -7.06 -8.50
CA HIS A 115 -2.78 -7.64 -9.33
C HIS A 115 -2.23 -7.99 -10.72
N ALA A 116 -1.12 -8.72 -10.76
CA ALA A 116 -0.33 -9.06 -11.94
C ALA A 116 0.72 -8.03 -12.40
N GLU A 117 0.74 -6.81 -11.83
CA GLU A 117 1.83 -5.87 -12.06
C GLU A 117 3.19 -6.53 -11.86
N LYS A 118 4.13 -6.25 -12.76
CA LYS A 118 5.50 -6.79 -12.78
C LYS A 118 5.55 -8.32 -12.85
N GLY A 119 4.46 -8.98 -13.26
CA GLY A 119 4.35 -10.44 -13.29
C GLY A 119 4.33 -11.09 -11.90
N LEU A 120 3.88 -10.36 -10.88
CA LEU A 120 3.83 -10.77 -9.48
C LEU A 120 2.39 -10.82 -8.96
N ALA A 121 2.21 -11.48 -7.83
CA ALA A 121 1.00 -11.45 -7.02
C ALA A 121 1.35 -11.27 -5.54
N ASP A 122 0.36 -10.88 -4.72
CA ASP A 122 0.50 -10.68 -3.28
C ASP A 122 1.27 -9.39 -2.90
N LYS A 123 2.04 -9.36 -1.80
CA LYS A 123 2.44 -8.08 -1.16
C LYS A 123 3.73 -8.13 -0.31
N TRP A 124 4.85 -8.54 -0.88
CA TRP A 124 6.11 -8.70 -0.13
C TRP A 124 7.25 -7.79 -0.56
N TYR A 125 7.07 -7.02 -1.63
CA TYR A 125 8.15 -6.30 -2.28
C TYR A 125 7.91 -4.79 -2.20
N PRO A 126 8.95 -3.95 -2.06
CA PRO A 126 8.84 -2.54 -1.70
C PRO A 126 8.33 -1.60 -2.82
N TYR A 127 7.64 -2.14 -3.83
CA TYR A 127 7.03 -1.37 -4.92
C TYR A 127 5.69 -0.76 -4.50
N GLU A 128 5.26 0.30 -5.20
CA GLU A 128 4.03 1.07 -4.89
C GLU A 128 2.81 0.17 -4.74
N GLU A 129 2.66 -0.85 -5.60
CA GLU A 129 1.51 -1.76 -5.56
C GLU A 129 1.40 -2.48 -4.21
N SER A 130 2.50 -2.73 -3.52
CA SER A 130 2.52 -3.47 -2.25
C SER A 130 2.50 -2.57 -1.02
N ILE A 131 3.07 -1.37 -1.09
CA ILE A 131 3.28 -0.52 0.10
C ILE A 131 2.30 0.64 0.20
N ARG A 132 1.69 1.06 -0.92
CA ARG A 132 0.72 2.16 -0.93
C ARG A 132 -0.68 1.64 -0.70
N VAL A 133 -1.32 2.14 0.36
CA VAL A 133 -2.64 1.69 0.81
C VAL A 133 -3.64 2.84 0.82
N PRO A 134 -4.96 2.56 0.68
CA PRO A 134 -5.98 3.58 0.88
C PRO A 134 -6.04 4.00 2.35
N LEU A 135 -6.30 5.29 2.61
CA LEU A 135 -6.66 5.80 3.93
C LEU A 135 -7.81 6.79 3.77
N VAL A 136 -8.96 6.48 4.36
CA VAL A 136 -10.12 7.38 4.44
C VAL A 136 -10.40 7.69 5.90
N ILE A 137 -10.52 8.97 6.22
CA ILE A 137 -10.75 9.47 7.57
C ILE A 137 -12.08 10.23 7.59
N VAL A 138 -12.99 9.81 8.46
CA VAL A 138 -14.18 10.57 8.82
C VAL A 138 -14.09 10.91 10.30
N ASP A 139 -13.76 12.17 10.57
CA ASP A 139 -13.70 12.70 11.93
C ASP A 139 -14.84 13.72 12.14
N PRO A 140 -15.77 13.50 13.08
CA PRO A 140 -16.85 14.45 13.37
C PRO A 140 -16.38 15.85 13.78
N ARG A 141 -15.11 16.00 14.18
CA ARG A 141 -14.48 17.29 14.51
C ARG A 141 -14.00 18.05 13.28
N MET A 142 -13.93 17.41 12.12
CA MET A 142 -13.52 18.03 10.87
C MET A 142 -14.60 19.01 10.39
N ASP A 143 -14.17 20.16 9.86
CA ASP A 143 -15.08 21.10 9.22
C ASP A 143 -15.78 20.41 8.04
N LYS A 144 -17.12 20.45 8.02
CA LYS A 144 -17.93 19.79 6.98
C LYS A 144 -17.65 20.33 5.58
N SER A 145 -17.15 21.56 5.43
CA SER A 145 -16.71 22.12 4.14
C SER A 145 -15.47 21.42 3.56
N LEU A 146 -14.75 20.64 4.38
CA LEU A 146 -13.59 19.86 3.99
C LEU A 146 -13.92 18.41 3.63
N ALA A 147 -15.18 17.99 3.79
CA ALA A 147 -15.62 16.66 3.42
C ALA A 147 -15.35 16.40 1.92
N GLY A 148 -14.78 15.24 1.60
CA GLY A 148 -14.40 14.87 0.24
C GLY A 148 -13.11 15.49 -0.28
N THR A 149 -12.39 16.30 0.52
CA THR A 149 -11.05 16.79 0.14
C THR A 149 -10.00 15.69 0.25
N THR A 150 -8.91 15.82 -0.51
CA THR A 150 -7.75 14.91 -0.47
C THR A 150 -6.53 15.61 0.11
N ASN A 151 -5.58 14.83 0.64
CA ASN A 151 -4.31 15.31 1.15
C ASN A 151 -3.17 14.37 0.69
N ASN A 152 -2.12 14.94 0.10
CA ASN A 152 -0.99 14.20 -0.47
C ASN A 152 0.19 14.04 0.52
N ALA A 153 0.05 14.47 1.77
CA ALA A 153 1.06 14.25 2.80
C ALA A 153 1.29 12.74 3.02
N GLN A 154 2.56 12.32 3.09
CA GLN A 154 2.91 10.92 3.28
C GLN A 154 2.56 10.45 4.69
N THR A 155 1.49 9.68 4.82
CA THR A 155 1.03 9.06 6.06
C THR A 155 1.43 7.58 6.09
N LEU A 156 1.62 7.03 7.29
CA LEU A 156 2.12 5.68 7.52
C LEU A 156 1.16 4.91 8.43
N ASN A 157 1.19 3.57 8.36
CA ASN A 157 0.46 2.71 9.28
C ASN A 157 0.78 2.99 10.77
N VAL A 158 2.05 3.34 11.07
CA VAL A 158 2.48 3.71 12.43
C VAL A 158 1.83 5.00 12.97
N ASP A 159 1.25 5.83 12.10
CA ASP A 159 0.58 7.07 12.49
C ASP A 159 -0.85 6.86 13.00
N LEU A 160 -1.44 5.68 12.74
CA LEU A 160 -2.81 5.37 13.15
C LEU A 160 -2.93 5.40 14.68
N ALA A 161 -2.01 4.74 15.39
CA ALA A 161 -2.02 4.66 16.85
C ALA A 161 -1.96 6.04 17.55
N PRO A 162 -1.00 6.94 17.27
CA PRO A 162 -0.97 8.27 17.89
C PRO A 162 -2.21 9.11 17.51
N THR A 163 -2.72 8.98 16.28
CA THR A 163 -3.94 9.68 15.84
C THR A 163 -5.18 9.22 16.64
N ILE A 164 -5.34 7.91 16.83
CA ILE A 164 -6.44 7.33 17.63
C ILE A 164 -6.36 7.77 19.09
N LEU A 165 -5.16 7.74 19.69
CA LEU A 165 -4.98 8.20 21.07
C LEU A 165 -5.37 9.66 21.24
N ARG A 166 -4.91 10.53 20.34
CA ARG A 166 -5.27 11.96 20.34
C ARG A 166 -6.76 12.17 20.16
N ALA A 167 -7.41 11.40 19.29
CA ALA A 167 -8.85 11.44 19.12
C ALA A 167 -9.61 11.03 20.39
N ALA A 168 -9.08 10.06 21.13
CA ALA A 168 -9.62 9.61 22.42
C ALA A 168 -9.25 10.51 23.62
N GLY A 169 -8.53 11.63 23.41
CA GLY A 169 -8.08 12.51 24.48
C GLY A 169 -6.89 11.98 25.30
N ALA A 170 -6.20 10.96 24.77
CA ALA A 170 -5.00 10.39 25.36
C ALA A 170 -3.73 10.91 24.68
N GLU A 171 -2.64 10.97 25.44
CA GLU A 171 -1.32 11.38 24.94
C GLU A 171 -0.58 10.18 24.32
N PRO A 172 -0.09 10.27 23.06
CA PRO A 172 0.82 9.29 22.50
C PRO A 172 2.11 9.18 23.32
N THR A 173 2.62 7.96 23.49
CA THR A 173 3.88 7.75 24.20
C THR A 173 5.08 8.14 23.34
N GLN A 174 6.17 8.58 23.96
CA GLN A 174 7.42 8.92 23.25
C GLN A 174 8.07 7.73 22.51
N ARG A 175 7.63 6.49 22.78
CA ARG A 175 8.12 5.29 22.08
C ARG A 175 7.45 5.08 20.71
N MET A 176 6.33 5.74 20.45
CA MET A 176 5.66 5.64 19.16
C MET A 176 6.46 6.43 18.12
N GLN A 177 6.82 5.77 17.02
CA GLN A 177 7.56 6.39 15.92
C GLN A 177 6.64 7.17 14.95
N GLY A 178 5.35 6.85 14.93
CA GLY A 178 4.35 7.59 14.14
C GLY A 178 4.01 8.96 14.73
N GLN A 179 3.32 9.77 13.93
CA GLN A 179 2.87 11.11 14.30
C GLN A 179 1.35 11.19 14.21
N ASP A 180 0.75 12.03 15.06
CA ASP A 180 -0.68 12.32 14.95
C ASP A 180 -0.97 13.05 13.63
N MET A 181 -1.83 12.44 12.80
CA MET A 181 -2.24 12.98 11.50
C MET A 181 -3.34 14.03 11.62
N SER A 182 -3.96 14.20 12.80
CA SER A 182 -5.07 15.12 12.98
C SER A 182 -4.82 16.55 12.48
N PRO A 183 -3.60 17.14 12.61
CA PRO A 183 -3.33 18.48 12.05
C PRO A 183 -3.37 18.55 10.51
N LEU A 184 -3.31 17.42 9.80
CA LEU A 184 -3.41 17.37 8.34
C LEU A 184 -4.84 17.52 7.82
N TYR A 185 -5.84 17.20 8.64
CA TYR A 185 -7.25 17.22 8.23
C TYR A 185 -8.16 18.05 9.15
N LEU A 186 -7.77 18.31 10.41
CA LEU A 186 -8.44 19.23 11.32
C LEU A 186 -7.86 20.65 11.26
N GLY A 187 -8.64 21.62 11.73
CA GLY A 187 -8.22 23.02 11.82
C GLY A 187 -8.53 23.85 10.57
N THR A 188 -8.07 25.10 10.56
CA THR A 188 -8.29 26.04 9.45
C THR A 188 -7.43 25.66 8.24
N PRO A 189 -7.80 26.09 7.01
CA PRO A 189 -6.96 25.90 5.82
C PRO A 189 -5.50 26.33 6.02
N THR A 190 -5.27 27.47 6.69
CA THR A 190 -3.92 27.96 6.99
C THR A 190 -3.15 27.03 7.92
N SER A 191 -3.78 26.54 9.00
CA SER A 191 -3.13 25.62 9.94
C SER A 191 -2.80 24.26 9.31
N ARG A 192 -3.70 23.73 8.48
CA ARG A 192 -3.45 22.47 7.74
C ARG A 192 -2.32 22.62 6.73
N GLN A 193 -2.25 23.76 6.03
CA GLN A 193 -1.14 24.03 5.11
C GLN A 193 0.19 24.13 5.85
N ALA A 194 0.21 24.74 7.04
CA ALA A 194 1.40 24.77 7.89
C ALA A 194 1.79 23.36 8.35
N ALA A 195 0.82 22.55 8.81
CA ALA A 195 1.05 21.16 9.22
C ALA A 195 1.63 20.32 8.08
N ALA A 196 1.08 20.43 6.87
CA ALA A 196 1.58 19.74 5.68
C ALA A 196 3.02 20.14 5.32
N LYS A 197 3.39 21.43 5.48
CA LYS A 197 4.75 21.92 5.23
C LYS A 197 5.76 21.39 6.26
N SER A 198 5.35 21.19 7.51
CA SER A 198 6.18 20.63 8.58
C SER A 198 6.14 19.11 8.66
N TRP A 199 5.35 18.45 7.80
CA TRP A 199 5.18 17.01 7.82
C TRP A 199 6.44 16.28 7.34
N ARG A 200 6.50 14.96 7.56
CA ARG A 200 7.62 14.15 7.06
C ARG A 200 7.69 14.22 5.53
N THR A 201 8.91 14.19 5.01
CA THR A 201 9.20 14.20 3.57
C THR A 201 9.88 12.91 3.10
N ASP A 202 9.96 11.93 3.98
CA ASP A 202 10.46 10.59 3.72
C ASP A 202 10.07 9.63 4.85
N PHE A 203 10.16 8.33 4.56
CA PHE A 203 10.05 7.28 5.56
C PHE A 203 10.93 6.08 5.20
N PHE A 204 11.23 5.27 6.21
CA PHE A 204 11.91 3.99 6.06
C PHE A 204 10.87 2.86 6.02
N TYR A 205 11.06 1.94 5.09
CA TYR A 205 10.31 0.70 4.96
C TYR A 205 11.26 -0.48 5.17
N GLU A 206 10.76 -1.52 5.83
CA GLU A 206 11.45 -2.80 5.94
C GLU A 206 10.49 -3.97 5.82
N HIS A 207 10.99 -5.06 5.24
CA HIS A 207 10.36 -6.36 5.22
C HIS A 207 11.43 -7.43 5.44
N SER A 208 11.20 -8.34 6.38
CA SER A 208 12.14 -9.40 6.73
C SER A 208 12.08 -10.57 5.73
N THR A 209 13.15 -11.36 5.66
CA THR A 209 13.15 -12.62 4.92
C THR A 209 12.09 -13.55 5.49
N ILE A 210 11.20 -14.08 4.66
CA ILE A 210 10.24 -15.11 5.06
C ILE A 210 10.75 -16.46 4.56
N ARG A 211 10.89 -17.41 5.47
CA ARG A 211 11.40 -18.77 5.25
C ARG A 211 12.87 -18.81 4.80
N ASP A 212 13.18 -18.31 3.60
CA ASP A 212 14.51 -18.28 3.00
C ASP A 212 14.58 -17.29 1.82
N ILE A 213 15.80 -16.90 1.43
CA ILE A 213 16.05 -15.89 0.38
C ILE A 213 15.52 -16.27 -1.01
N SER A 214 15.29 -17.58 -1.27
CA SER A 214 14.74 -18.08 -2.52
C SER A 214 13.21 -18.12 -2.53
N PHE A 215 12.59 -17.93 -1.36
CA PHE A 215 11.14 -17.84 -1.21
C PHE A 215 10.63 -16.41 -1.27
N ILE A 216 11.02 -15.61 -0.27
CA ILE A 216 10.70 -14.20 -0.13
C ILE A 216 11.90 -13.55 0.58
N PRO A 217 12.78 -12.84 -0.15
CA PRO A 217 13.93 -12.18 0.43
C PRO A 217 13.54 -10.95 1.25
N SER A 218 14.47 -10.50 2.10
CA SER A 218 14.33 -9.23 2.81
C SER A 218 14.46 -8.05 1.86
N SER A 219 13.77 -6.96 2.18
CA SER A 219 13.87 -5.70 1.45
C SER A 219 13.79 -4.52 2.40
N GLN A 220 14.41 -3.42 2.01
CA GLN A 220 14.38 -2.15 2.72
C GLN A 220 14.21 -1.03 1.69
N ALA A 221 13.57 0.07 2.08
CA ALA A 221 13.47 1.22 1.21
C ALA A 221 13.49 2.55 1.97
N LEU A 222 13.99 3.59 1.32
CA LEU A 222 13.71 4.98 1.64
C LEU A 222 12.74 5.51 0.59
N VAL A 223 11.57 5.95 1.03
CA VAL A 223 10.54 6.51 0.16
C VAL A 223 10.43 7.99 0.43
N THR A 224 10.45 8.80 -0.62
CA THR A 224 10.22 10.25 -0.60
C THR A 224 9.07 10.59 -1.58
N PRO A 225 8.56 11.83 -1.65
CA PRO A 225 7.54 12.20 -2.63
C PRO A 225 7.95 12.00 -4.09
N GLU A 226 9.24 12.12 -4.41
CA GLU A 226 9.74 12.12 -5.80
C GLU A 226 10.60 10.91 -6.14
N TRP A 227 11.22 10.30 -5.14
CA TRP A 227 12.22 9.25 -5.29
C TRP A 227 11.96 8.09 -4.35
N LYS A 228 12.27 6.89 -4.82
CA LYS A 228 12.33 5.68 -4.00
C LYS A 228 13.67 4.99 -4.20
N TYR A 229 14.38 4.77 -3.10
CA TYR A 229 15.60 3.98 -3.06
C TYR A 229 15.30 2.66 -2.38
N LEU A 230 15.63 1.54 -3.04
CA LEU A 230 15.46 0.19 -2.54
C LEU A 230 16.82 -0.41 -2.25
N TYR A 231 16.86 -1.25 -1.22
CA TYR A 231 18.00 -2.09 -0.90
C TYR A 231 17.54 -3.50 -0.57
N TRP A 232 18.23 -4.49 -1.14
CA TRP A 232 18.02 -5.92 -0.92
C TRP A 232 19.19 -6.49 -0.15
N PRO A 233 19.14 -6.54 1.19
CA PRO A 233 20.30 -6.89 2.01
C PRO A 233 20.85 -8.29 1.71
N ASP A 234 19.96 -9.24 1.41
CA ASP A 234 20.32 -10.64 1.09
C ASP A 234 21.18 -10.76 -0.19
N PHE A 235 21.10 -9.78 -1.09
CA PHE A 235 21.80 -9.77 -2.38
C PHE A 235 22.76 -8.60 -2.56
N GLN A 236 22.81 -7.68 -1.59
CA GLN A 236 23.57 -6.42 -1.68
C GLN A 236 23.27 -5.63 -2.96
N GLN A 237 22.02 -5.68 -3.41
CA GLN A 237 21.56 -5.01 -4.62
C GLN A 237 20.70 -3.79 -4.26
N GLU A 238 20.78 -2.75 -5.09
CA GLU A 238 20.05 -1.51 -4.95
C GLU A 238 19.22 -1.27 -6.21
N GLU A 239 18.10 -0.56 -6.05
CA GLU A 239 17.34 0.01 -7.15
C GLU A 239 17.00 1.47 -6.81
N LEU A 240 16.80 2.31 -7.83
CA LEU A 240 16.43 3.71 -7.67
C LEU A 240 15.36 4.11 -8.68
N PHE A 241 14.23 4.64 -8.21
CA PHE A 241 13.12 5.07 -9.05
C PHE A 241 12.75 6.53 -8.82
N HIS A 242 12.41 7.24 -9.90
CA HIS A 242 11.85 8.59 -9.83
C HIS A 242 10.33 8.52 -9.95
N LEU A 243 9.61 8.52 -8.82
CA LEU A 243 8.18 8.25 -8.71
C LEU A 243 7.25 9.22 -9.45
N THR A 244 7.65 10.48 -9.67
CA THR A 244 6.80 11.44 -10.41
C THR A 244 6.87 11.27 -11.92
N ILE A 245 8.00 10.77 -12.42
CA ILE A 245 8.24 10.52 -13.86
C ILE A 245 7.90 9.08 -14.21
N ASP A 246 8.23 8.15 -13.31
CA ASP A 246 8.03 6.72 -13.41
C ASP A 246 7.24 6.20 -12.19
N PRO A 247 5.92 6.50 -12.11
CA PRO A 247 5.07 6.09 -11.00
C PRO A 247 4.84 4.57 -10.93
N ARG A 248 5.25 3.83 -11.96
CA ARG A 248 5.14 2.38 -12.05
C ARG A 248 6.47 1.67 -11.78
N GLU A 249 7.53 2.42 -11.51
CA GLU A 249 8.84 1.88 -11.12
C GLU A 249 9.37 0.87 -12.16
N GLU A 250 9.29 1.23 -13.44
CA GLU A 250 9.69 0.39 -14.58
C GLU A 250 11.17 0.57 -14.96
N HIS A 251 11.80 1.69 -14.55
CA HIS A 251 13.15 2.08 -14.94
C HIS A 251 14.05 2.26 -13.72
N ASP A 252 14.85 1.24 -13.41
CA ASP A 252 15.87 1.34 -12.37
C ASP A 252 17.01 2.27 -12.82
N LEU A 253 17.21 3.34 -12.06
CA LEU A 253 18.22 4.37 -12.30
C LEU A 253 19.49 4.13 -11.48
N ALA A 254 19.59 3.09 -10.65
CA ALA A 254 20.74 2.91 -9.75
C ALA A 254 22.09 2.78 -10.49
N GLY A 255 22.07 2.30 -11.74
CA GLY A 255 23.24 2.19 -12.62
C GLY A 255 23.44 3.36 -13.59
N ASP A 256 22.57 4.36 -13.62
CA ASP A 256 22.68 5.51 -14.54
C ASP A 256 23.72 6.52 -14.02
N GLU A 257 24.70 6.89 -14.86
CA GLU A 257 25.71 7.90 -14.53
C GLU A 257 25.09 9.24 -14.09
N LYS A 258 23.92 9.60 -14.66
CA LYS A 258 23.23 10.85 -14.34
C LYS A 258 22.56 10.84 -12.97
N SER A 259 22.30 9.68 -12.39
CA SER A 259 21.61 9.54 -11.10
C SER A 259 22.56 9.39 -9.91
N LEU A 260 23.87 9.24 -10.15
CA LEU A 260 24.86 8.88 -9.12
C LEU A 260 24.86 9.81 -7.90
N ASP A 261 24.70 11.13 -8.11
CA ASP A 261 24.63 12.08 -7.00
C ASP A 261 23.33 11.90 -6.19
N THR A 262 22.19 11.73 -6.87
CA THR A 262 20.90 11.44 -6.23
C THR A 262 20.96 10.13 -5.43
N LEU A 263 21.53 9.08 -6.01
CA LEU A 263 21.71 7.79 -5.37
C LEU A 263 22.56 7.91 -4.11
N ARG A 264 23.70 8.64 -4.17
CA ARG A 264 24.55 8.90 -3.00
C ARG A 264 23.79 9.62 -1.89
N VAL A 265 23.06 10.70 -2.21
CA VAL A 265 22.27 11.47 -1.23
C VAL A 265 21.18 10.60 -0.58
N LEU A 266 20.49 9.78 -1.37
CA LEU A 266 19.42 8.92 -0.86
C LEU A 266 19.97 7.75 -0.03
N ARG A 267 21.14 7.20 -0.36
CA ARG A 267 21.84 6.20 0.50
C ARG A 267 22.18 6.77 1.87
N GLU A 268 22.74 7.99 1.93
CA GLU A 268 23.06 8.66 3.20
C GLU A 268 21.79 8.90 4.04
N ARG A 269 20.71 9.36 3.39
CA ARG A 269 19.41 9.58 4.02
C ARG A 269 18.78 8.28 4.50
N PHE A 270 18.86 7.21 3.70
CA PHE A 270 18.40 5.87 4.03
C PHE A 270 19.09 5.34 5.29
N ALA A 271 20.43 5.42 5.35
CA ALA A 271 21.19 4.98 6.52
C ALA A 271 20.73 5.69 7.79
N LYS A 272 20.56 7.03 7.72
CA LYS A 272 20.05 7.82 8.84
C LYS A 272 18.66 7.39 9.28
N ARG A 273 17.73 7.14 8.35
CA ARG A 273 16.36 6.71 8.68
C ARG A 273 16.31 5.31 9.26
N ARG A 274 17.09 4.38 8.70
CA ARG A 274 17.23 3.02 9.23
C ARG A 274 17.74 3.01 10.67
N ASP A 275 18.75 3.83 10.97
CA ASP A 275 19.31 3.91 12.32
C ASP A 275 18.35 4.56 13.32
N GLN A 276 17.45 5.44 12.87
CA GLN A 276 16.36 6.00 13.69
C GLN A 276 15.20 5.02 13.94
N ALA A 277 15.03 4.04 13.05
CA ALA A 277 13.97 3.05 13.14
C ALA A 277 14.28 1.92 14.14
N ARG A 278 15.58 1.70 14.44
CA ARG A 278 16.10 0.69 15.36
C ARG A 278 16.23 1.22 16.78
#